data_AF-A0A8S0W871-F1
#
_entry.id   AF-A0A8S0W871-F1
#
_cell.length_a   1.000
_cell.length_b   1.000
_cell.length_c   1.000
_cell.angle_alpha   90.00
_cell.angle_beta   90.00
_cell.angle_gamma   90.00
#
_symmetry.space_group_name_H-M   'P 1'
#
loop_
_entity.id
_entity.type
_entity.pdbx_description
1 polymer ?
#
loop_
_entity_poly.entity_id
_entity_poly.type
_entity_poly.pdbx_seq_one_letter_code
_entity_poly.pdbx_strand_id
1 'polypeptide(L)'
;MYACAKQLGRKIIRGTVTDGHNWIFLVLKMNPNDDGAVYAQSLRRTRLMTVVPPGDEEISRTMSDVIAGIITYWLSVPEVNPLTHLAHPTFVDQAMSDLSVPHELNTDEHKAIVTHLKSLEESDCGEEGMRCFPLSLPGRPPLFIKHSYYDILAEANTQNFFYLLAKDDASAPRIPRVLDAFSSDEGDCFVVMEKIDAQTLGDCGIPEAEAVDLAAFAVKWLQDQLSSVPDTVFGRISFEEAPVWHQFFKDHQPPGVFANPKQLAEYVSEASQRCRPKERRLSINQVLALFGDDRQIYHCDIKKENFLLNSKGVWIIDFQHIGVLPQVFQTYAFFNIGEPFAAKVGRKLGYRPSRTANAMVPISGVLRQCGVIPIPKLTSRHTLQGKS
;
A
#
# COMPACT_ATOMS: atom_id res chain seq x y z
N MET A 1 20.14 -11.52 -24.62
CA MET A 1 19.97 -11.95 -23.22
C MET A 1 20.12 -13.46 -23.03
N TYR A 2 19.34 -14.31 -23.71
CA TYR A 2 19.44 -15.78 -23.60
C TYR A 2 20.87 -16.32 -23.81
N ALA A 3 21.53 -15.94 -24.90
CA ALA A 3 22.91 -16.32 -25.17
C ALA A 3 23.89 -15.87 -24.06
N CYS A 4 23.69 -14.66 -23.52
CA CYS A 4 24.49 -14.14 -22.39
C CYS A 4 24.25 -14.96 -21.12
N ALA A 5 23.01 -15.32 -20.80
CA ALA A 5 22.70 -16.17 -19.64
C ALA A 5 23.42 -17.52 -19.74
N LYS A 6 23.38 -18.14 -20.92
CA LYS A 6 24.07 -19.41 -21.21
C LYS A 6 25.60 -19.28 -21.10
N GLN A 7 26.18 -18.23 -21.67
CA GLN A 7 27.62 -17.98 -21.61
C GLN A 7 28.11 -17.68 -20.19
N LEU A 8 27.30 -16.98 -19.38
CA LEU A 8 27.63 -16.60 -18.02
C LEU A 8 27.30 -17.70 -16.99
N GLY A 9 26.67 -18.81 -17.42
CA GLY A 9 26.19 -19.87 -16.52
C GLY A 9 25.13 -19.39 -15.52
N ARG A 10 24.33 -18.38 -15.90
CA ARG A 10 23.34 -17.75 -15.01
C ARG A 10 21.95 -18.28 -15.30
N LYS A 11 21.24 -18.75 -14.26
CA LYS A 11 19.85 -19.23 -14.39
C LYS A 11 18.83 -18.10 -14.53
N ILE A 12 19.16 -16.90 -14.07
CA ILE A 12 18.34 -15.70 -14.24
C ILE A 12 19.25 -14.57 -14.73
N ILE A 13 18.82 -13.88 -15.78
CA ILE A 13 19.47 -12.65 -16.25
C ILE A 13 18.43 -11.53 -16.33
N ARG A 14 18.81 -10.34 -15.87
CA ARG A 14 17.99 -9.14 -15.93
C ARG A 14 18.64 -8.18 -16.91
N GLY A 15 17.85 -7.44 -17.67
CA GLY A 15 18.37 -6.55 -18.70
C GLY A 15 17.36 -5.51 -19.12
N THR A 16 17.82 -4.53 -19.88
CA THR A 16 16.98 -3.47 -20.42
C THR A 16 17.19 -3.36 -21.92
N VAL A 17 16.13 -2.99 -22.63
CA VAL A 17 16.18 -2.57 -24.03
C VAL A 17 15.75 -1.12 -24.09
N THR A 18 16.51 -0.29 -24.78
CA THR A 18 16.21 1.12 -24.93
C THR A 18 16.60 1.67 -26.29
N ASP A 19 15.80 2.60 -26.80
CA ASP A 19 16.09 3.45 -27.97
C ASP A 19 16.63 4.84 -27.56
N GLY A 20 17.02 4.99 -26.29
CA GLY A 20 17.40 6.26 -25.67
C GLY A 20 16.25 7.01 -25.02
N HIS A 21 15.01 6.79 -25.45
CA HIS A 21 13.82 7.51 -24.97
C HIS A 21 12.88 6.59 -24.21
N ASN A 22 12.71 5.36 -24.67
CA ASN A 22 11.84 4.34 -24.11
C ASN A 22 12.70 3.23 -23.51
N TRP A 23 12.32 2.78 -22.32
CA TRP A 23 12.98 1.69 -21.62
C TRP A 23 11.99 0.54 -21.40
N ILE A 24 12.43 -0.67 -21.75
CA ILE A 24 11.75 -1.93 -21.46
C ILE A 24 12.66 -2.74 -20.54
N PHE A 25 12.13 -3.17 -19.41
CA PHE A 25 12.84 -4.01 -18.46
C PHE A 25 12.48 -5.47 -18.71
N LEU A 26 13.49 -6.34 -18.73
CA LEU A 26 13.36 -7.76 -19.05
C LEU A 26 13.96 -8.61 -17.94
N VAL A 27 13.25 -9.66 -17.56
CA VAL A 27 13.76 -10.73 -16.70
C VAL A 27 13.64 -12.03 -17.46
N LEU A 28 14.77 -12.68 -17.75
CA LEU A 28 14.83 -13.96 -18.43
C LEU A 28 15.30 -15.04 -17.46
N LYS A 29 14.55 -16.14 -17.39
CA LYS A 29 14.82 -17.31 -16.56
C LYS A 29 15.06 -18.52 -17.46
N MET A 30 16.24 -19.13 -17.33
CA MET A 30 16.60 -20.36 -18.03
C MET A 30 15.74 -21.53 -17.55
N ASN A 31 15.37 -22.41 -18.46
CA ASN A 31 14.72 -23.67 -18.09
C ASN A 31 15.68 -24.54 -17.25
N PRO A 32 15.18 -25.43 -16.37
CA PRO A 32 16.03 -26.27 -15.53
C PRO A 32 17.05 -27.10 -16.33
N ASN A 33 16.67 -27.56 -17.52
CA ASN A 33 17.48 -28.35 -18.44
C ASN A 33 18.42 -27.53 -19.34
N ASP A 34 18.49 -26.21 -19.16
CA ASP A 34 19.26 -25.29 -20.02
C ASP A 34 18.88 -25.31 -21.52
N ASP A 35 17.71 -25.87 -21.84
CA ASP A 35 17.14 -25.93 -23.17
C ASP A 35 15.93 -24.99 -23.27
N GLY A 36 16.24 -23.72 -23.49
CA GLY A 36 15.26 -22.64 -23.58
C GLY A 36 15.16 -21.79 -22.32
N ALA A 37 14.29 -20.79 -22.38
CA ALA A 37 14.04 -19.84 -21.32
C ALA A 37 12.63 -19.27 -21.42
N VAL A 38 12.10 -18.82 -20.30
CA VAL A 38 10.91 -17.96 -20.21
C VAL A 38 11.34 -16.55 -19.85
N TYR A 39 10.58 -15.55 -20.28
CA TYR A 39 10.86 -14.16 -19.93
C TYR A 39 9.60 -13.44 -19.49
N ALA A 40 9.80 -12.44 -18.63
CA ALA A 40 8.83 -11.43 -18.30
C ALA A 40 9.38 -10.06 -18.73
N GLN A 41 8.50 -9.15 -19.11
CA GLN A 41 8.84 -7.78 -19.46
C GLN A 41 8.00 -6.79 -18.68
N SER A 42 8.49 -5.55 -18.51
CA SER A 42 7.67 -4.48 -17.96
C SER A 42 6.44 -4.24 -18.85
N LEU A 43 5.26 -4.20 -18.24
CA LEU A 43 3.98 -3.98 -18.94
C LEU A 43 3.94 -2.62 -19.65
N ARG A 44 4.56 -1.61 -19.03
CA ARG A 44 4.67 -0.26 -19.60
C ARG A 44 6.09 0.01 -20.09
N ARG A 45 6.18 0.74 -21.20
CA ARG A 45 7.43 1.39 -21.62
C ARG A 45 7.65 2.58 -20.71
N THR A 46 8.81 2.61 -20.03
CA THR A 46 9.17 3.77 -19.22
C THR A 46 9.80 4.81 -20.14
N ARG A 47 9.10 5.93 -20.38
CA ARG A 47 9.64 7.03 -21.19
C ARG A 47 10.52 7.91 -20.32
N LEU A 48 11.77 8.05 -20.71
CA LEU A 48 12.78 8.87 -20.02
C LEU A 48 12.56 10.36 -20.26
N MET A 49 11.96 10.73 -21.40
CA MET A 49 11.73 12.13 -21.76
C MET A 49 10.38 12.62 -21.25
N THR A 50 10.35 13.87 -20.78
CA THR A 50 9.13 14.64 -20.53
C THR A 50 9.04 15.77 -21.55
N VAL A 51 7.83 16.11 -21.97
CA VAL A 51 7.59 17.27 -22.84
C VAL A 51 7.40 18.49 -21.96
N VAL A 52 8.23 19.51 -22.11
CA VAL A 52 8.10 20.81 -21.43
C VAL A 52 7.61 21.87 -22.42
N PRO A 53 6.66 22.74 -22.04
CA PRO A 53 6.25 23.86 -22.89
C PRO A 53 7.46 24.72 -23.28
N PRO A 54 7.65 25.06 -24.57
CA PRO A 54 6.64 25.06 -25.64
C PRO A 54 6.62 23.80 -26.53
N GLY A 55 7.15 22.66 -26.08
CA GLY A 55 7.17 21.39 -26.81
C GLY A 55 8.55 20.73 -26.89
N ASP A 56 9.53 21.23 -26.14
CA ASP A 56 10.87 20.65 -26.09
C ASP A 56 10.84 19.36 -25.25
N GLU A 57 11.63 18.36 -25.67
CA GLU A 57 11.83 17.15 -24.87
C GLU A 57 13.03 17.34 -23.94
N GLU A 58 12.81 17.17 -22.64
CA GLU A 58 13.86 17.13 -21.63
C GLU A 58 13.92 15.78 -20.94
N ILE A 59 15.13 15.39 -20.49
CA ILE A 59 15.31 14.18 -19.69
C ILE A 59 14.59 14.37 -18.35
N SER A 60 13.60 13.52 -18.08
CA SER A 60 12.92 13.50 -16.79
C SER A 60 13.89 13.00 -15.73
N ARG A 61 14.26 13.90 -14.81
CA ARG A 61 15.06 13.54 -13.62
C ARG A 61 14.35 12.46 -12.80
N THR A 62 13.04 12.57 -12.63
CA THR A 62 12.23 11.57 -11.93
C THR A 62 12.33 10.19 -12.57
N MET A 63 12.20 10.10 -13.90
CA MET A 63 12.32 8.81 -14.59
C MET A 63 13.75 8.28 -14.59
N SER A 64 14.75 9.17 -14.62
CA SER A 64 16.16 8.79 -14.44
C SER A 64 16.39 8.14 -13.08
N ASP A 65 15.81 8.71 -12.01
CA ASP A 65 15.89 8.18 -10.65
C ASP A 65 15.17 6.83 -10.52
N VAL A 66 14.01 6.65 -11.17
CA VAL A 66 13.28 5.38 -11.22
C VAL A 66 14.13 4.30 -11.91
N ILE A 67 14.66 4.59 -13.10
CA ILE A 67 15.52 3.64 -13.84
C ILE A 67 16.75 3.27 -13.01
N ALA A 68 17.41 4.26 -12.40
CA ALA A 68 18.56 4.04 -11.52
C ALA A 68 18.18 3.19 -10.29
N GLY A 69 17.00 3.42 -9.72
CA GLY A 69 16.43 2.62 -8.62
C GLY A 69 16.24 1.15 -9.01
N ILE A 70 15.62 0.89 -10.17
CA ILE A 70 15.41 -0.47 -10.69
C ILE A 70 16.74 -1.20 -10.90
N ILE A 71 17.70 -0.54 -11.56
CA ILE A 71 19.03 -1.11 -11.80
C ILE A 71 19.75 -1.38 -10.47
N THR A 72 19.69 -0.44 -9.53
CA THR A 72 20.31 -0.58 -8.21
C THR A 72 19.70 -1.75 -7.44
N TYR A 73 18.37 -1.89 -7.48
CA TYR A 73 17.66 -3.02 -6.90
C TYR A 73 18.15 -4.35 -7.50
N TRP A 74 18.20 -4.46 -8.83
CA TRP A 74 18.70 -5.67 -9.51
C TRP A 74 20.14 -6.04 -9.16
N LEU A 75 21.00 -5.05 -8.90
CA LEU A 75 22.37 -5.26 -8.45
C LEU A 75 22.48 -5.62 -6.96
N SER A 76 21.42 -5.41 -6.18
CA SER A 76 21.40 -5.65 -4.74
C SER A 76 20.72 -6.97 -4.34
N VAL A 77 19.89 -7.55 -5.21
CA VAL A 77 19.21 -8.82 -4.94
C VAL A 77 20.19 -9.98 -5.16
N PRO A 78 20.62 -10.71 -4.10
CA PRO A 78 21.41 -11.92 -4.27
C PRO A 78 20.61 -12.97 -5.07
N GLU A 79 21.30 -13.87 -5.76
CA GLU A 79 20.65 -14.98 -6.49
C GLU A 79 19.96 -15.94 -5.51
N VAL A 80 18.73 -15.62 -5.12
CA VAL A 80 17.89 -16.52 -4.33
C VAL A 80 17.34 -17.58 -5.27
N ASN A 81 17.63 -18.84 -4.96
CA ASN A 81 17.11 -20.00 -5.69
C ASN A 81 15.60 -20.12 -5.45
N PRO A 82 14.71 -19.87 -6.43
CA PRO A 82 13.27 -19.73 -6.19
C PRO A 82 12.55 -21.04 -5.78
N LEU A 83 13.26 -22.17 -5.74
CA LEU A 83 12.68 -23.50 -5.53
C LEU A 83 12.58 -23.96 -4.07
N THR A 84 12.85 -23.09 -3.09
CA THR A 84 12.66 -23.43 -1.66
C THR A 84 11.35 -22.93 -1.04
N HIS A 85 10.50 -22.21 -1.79
CA HIS A 85 9.23 -21.66 -1.27
C HIS A 85 7.95 -22.22 -1.89
N LEU A 86 8.03 -23.21 -2.80
CA LEU A 86 6.86 -24.02 -3.18
C LEU A 86 6.74 -25.22 -2.23
N ALA A 87 6.56 -24.93 -0.93
CA ALA A 87 6.02 -25.89 0.01
C ALA A 87 4.49 -25.81 -0.04
N HIS A 88 3.84 -26.96 0.16
CA HIS A 88 2.40 -27.17 0.17
C HIS A 88 1.59 -26.02 0.79
N PRO A 89 0.38 -25.70 0.25
CA PRO A 89 -0.45 -24.64 0.78
C PRO A 89 -0.71 -24.93 2.26
N THR A 90 -0.31 -23.98 3.08
CA THR A 90 -0.59 -24.04 4.51
C THR A 90 -2.07 -23.77 4.73
N PHE A 91 -2.63 -24.20 5.86
CA PHE A 91 -4.02 -23.94 6.24
C PHE A 91 -4.39 -22.43 6.17
N VAL A 92 -3.39 -21.55 6.27
CA VAL A 92 -3.51 -20.09 6.13
C VAL A 92 -3.81 -19.66 4.68
N ASP A 93 -3.26 -20.35 3.68
CA ASP A 93 -3.50 -20.03 2.26
C ASP A 93 -4.95 -20.30 1.85
N GLN A 94 -5.60 -21.28 2.50
CA GLN A 94 -6.99 -21.64 2.21
C GLN A 94 -7.99 -20.75 2.94
N ALA A 95 -7.70 -20.38 4.20
CA ALA A 95 -8.51 -19.40 4.93
C ALA A 95 -8.41 -18.01 4.30
N MET A 96 -7.23 -17.68 3.76
CA MET A 96 -7.08 -16.50 2.93
C MET A 96 -7.84 -16.70 1.63
N SER A 97 -7.69 -17.77 0.84
CA SER A 97 -8.28 -17.87 -0.52
C SER A 97 -9.78 -17.58 -0.62
N ASP A 98 -10.54 -17.89 0.43
CA ASP A 98 -11.98 -17.61 0.50
C ASP A 98 -12.33 -16.11 0.69
N LEU A 99 -11.31 -15.26 0.92
CA LEU A 99 -11.41 -13.81 1.07
C LEU A 99 -11.16 -13.04 -0.24
N SER A 100 -11.00 -13.74 -1.37
CA SER A 100 -10.74 -13.10 -2.66
C SER A 100 -11.85 -12.10 -2.99
N VAL A 101 -11.49 -10.97 -3.58
CA VAL A 101 -12.48 -10.00 -4.07
C VAL A 101 -13.46 -10.71 -5.02
N PRO A 102 -14.78 -10.48 -4.88
CA PRO A 102 -15.74 -11.00 -5.85
C PRO A 102 -15.43 -10.51 -7.27
N HIS A 103 -15.84 -11.27 -8.29
CA HIS A 103 -15.77 -10.87 -9.70
C HIS A 103 -17.16 -10.92 -10.31
N GLU A 104 -18.05 -10.06 -9.81
CA GLU A 104 -19.47 -10.09 -10.19
C GLU A 104 -19.77 -9.37 -11.49
N LEU A 105 -18.87 -8.53 -12.00
CA LEU A 105 -19.10 -7.79 -13.23
C LEU A 105 -18.63 -8.61 -14.44
N ASN A 106 -19.40 -8.52 -15.53
CA ASN A 106 -19.00 -9.12 -16.79
C ASN A 106 -18.12 -8.17 -17.62
N THR A 107 -17.55 -8.69 -18.71
CA THR A 107 -16.65 -7.94 -19.59
C THR A 107 -17.27 -6.68 -20.19
N ASP A 108 -18.57 -6.67 -20.49
CA ASP A 108 -19.23 -5.50 -21.06
C ASP A 108 -19.45 -4.41 -20.00
N GLU A 109 -19.67 -4.80 -18.75
CA GLU A 109 -19.73 -3.88 -17.61
C GLU A 109 -18.36 -3.26 -17.30
N HIS A 110 -17.28 -4.04 -17.38
CA HIS A 110 -15.91 -3.51 -17.28
C HIS A 110 -15.64 -2.49 -18.38
N LYS A 111 -15.99 -2.79 -19.63
CA LYS A 111 -15.85 -1.84 -20.75
C LYS A 111 -16.65 -0.57 -20.52
N ALA A 112 -17.89 -0.67 -20.04
CA ALA A 112 -18.73 0.49 -19.75
C ALA A 112 -18.09 1.41 -18.68
N ILE A 113 -17.49 0.83 -17.64
CA ILE A 113 -16.76 1.59 -16.60
C ILE A 113 -15.55 2.31 -17.21
N VAL A 114 -14.72 1.61 -17.99
CA VAL A 114 -13.53 2.19 -18.63
C VAL A 114 -13.92 3.30 -19.62
N THR A 115 -14.94 3.07 -20.45
CA THR A 115 -15.46 4.09 -21.36
C THR A 115 -15.97 5.31 -20.62
N HIS A 116 -16.65 5.12 -19.49
CA HIS A 116 -17.13 6.24 -18.68
C HIS A 116 -15.97 7.04 -18.09
N LEU A 117 -14.94 6.39 -17.54
CA LEU A 117 -13.72 7.06 -17.07
C LEU A 117 -13.12 7.96 -18.16
N LYS A 118 -12.94 7.42 -19.38
CA LYS A 118 -12.40 8.19 -20.52
C LYS A 118 -13.25 9.40 -20.86
N SER A 119 -14.58 9.27 -20.81
CA SER A 119 -15.47 10.41 -21.04
C SER A 119 -15.35 11.51 -19.96
N LEU A 120 -15.00 11.13 -18.72
CA LEU A 120 -14.69 12.08 -17.66
C LEU A 120 -13.32 12.74 -17.89
N GLU A 121 -12.31 11.99 -18.35
CA GLU A 121 -11.00 12.53 -18.72
C GLU A 121 -11.06 13.55 -19.86
N GLU A 122 -11.94 13.31 -20.84
CA GLU A 122 -12.15 14.22 -21.97
C GLU A 122 -12.93 15.49 -21.58
N SER A 123 -13.72 15.44 -20.50
CA SER A 123 -14.60 16.55 -20.11
C SER A 123 -14.05 17.46 -19.00
N ASP A 124 -13.06 17.01 -18.22
CA ASP A 124 -12.44 17.78 -17.13
C ASP A 124 -10.99 18.22 -17.41
N CYS A 125 -10.75 19.54 -17.39
CA CYS A 125 -9.41 20.13 -17.33
C CYS A 125 -8.88 20.08 -15.88
N GLY A 126 -8.39 18.93 -15.37
CA GLY A 126 -7.84 18.89 -14.02
C GLY A 126 -7.30 17.53 -13.54
N GLU A 127 -6.09 17.60 -12.96
CA GLU A 127 -5.25 16.60 -12.25
C GLU A 127 -5.46 15.09 -12.50
N GLU A 128 -4.37 14.40 -12.86
CA GLU A 128 -4.20 12.94 -12.99
C GLU A 128 -4.34 12.16 -11.64
N GLY A 129 -5.22 12.61 -10.74
CA GLY A 129 -5.43 12.04 -9.41
C GLY A 129 -6.47 10.91 -9.37
N MET A 130 -6.52 10.21 -8.23
CA MET A 130 -7.52 9.19 -7.90
C MET A 130 -8.94 9.69 -8.17
N ARG A 131 -9.70 8.98 -9.01
CA ARG A 131 -11.07 9.36 -9.39
C ARG A 131 -12.07 8.47 -8.69
N CYS A 132 -13.09 9.09 -8.11
CA CYS A 132 -14.24 8.39 -7.56
C CYS A 132 -15.50 8.89 -8.27
N PHE A 133 -16.32 8.00 -8.81
CA PHE A 133 -17.53 8.38 -9.52
C PHE A 133 -18.66 7.37 -9.35
N PRO A 134 -19.92 7.83 -9.29
CA PRO A 134 -21.06 6.93 -9.36
C PRO A 134 -21.32 6.51 -10.81
N LEU A 135 -21.78 5.27 -11.02
CA LEU A 135 -22.21 4.78 -12.34
C LEU A 135 -23.46 3.93 -12.22
N SER A 136 -24.41 4.12 -13.13
CA SER A 136 -25.59 3.26 -13.26
C SER A 136 -25.43 2.36 -14.47
N LEU A 137 -25.41 1.04 -14.24
CA LEU A 137 -25.38 0.04 -15.31
C LEU A 137 -26.78 -0.59 -15.49
N PRO A 138 -27.16 -0.97 -16.72
CA PRO A 138 -28.45 -1.61 -16.97
C PRO A 138 -28.64 -2.87 -16.11
N GLY A 139 -29.77 -2.96 -15.41
CA GLY A 139 -30.10 -4.12 -14.56
C GLY A 139 -29.35 -4.18 -13.22
N ARG A 140 -28.54 -3.17 -12.88
CA ARG A 140 -27.86 -3.08 -11.57
C ARG A 140 -28.36 -1.91 -10.73
N PRO A 141 -28.28 -2.02 -9.38
CA PRO A 141 -28.30 -0.86 -8.51
C PRO A 141 -27.16 0.11 -8.84
N PRO A 142 -27.28 1.40 -8.45
CA PRO A 142 -26.19 2.36 -8.62
C PRO A 142 -24.89 1.88 -7.96
N LEU A 143 -23.79 2.06 -8.68
CA LEU A 143 -22.45 1.66 -8.28
C LEU A 143 -21.62 2.88 -7.88
N PHE A 144 -20.62 2.67 -7.04
CA PHE A 144 -19.55 3.61 -6.77
C PHE A 144 -18.23 3.01 -7.23
N ILE A 145 -17.50 3.74 -8.07
CA ILE A 145 -16.28 3.27 -8.71
C ILE A 145 -15.14 4.14 -8.20
N LYS A 146 -14.10 3.48 -7.70
CA LYS A 146 -12.82 4.10 -7.37
C LYS A 146 -11.81 3.67 -8.42
N HIS A 147 -11.08 4.62 -8.98
CA HIS A 147 -9.99 4.44 -9.94
C HIS A 147 -8.69 4.98 -9.36
N SER A 148 -7.63 4.19 -9.47
CA SER A 148 -6.29 4.57 -9.03
C SER A 148 -5.25 3.81 -9.86
N TYR A 149 -4.05 4.40 -9.98
CA TYR A 149 -2.90 3.77 -10.62
C TYR A 149 -2.15 2.77 -9.73
N TYR A 150 -2.40 2.79 -8.41
CA TYR A 150 -1.63 2.01 -7.44
C TYR A 150 -2.50 1.40 -6.33
N ASP A 151 -2.17 0.16 -5.96
CA ASP A 151 -2.59 -0.60 -4.76
C ASP A 151 -4.09 -0.72 -4.47
N ILE A 152 -4.95 -0.38 -5.43
CA ILE A 152 -6.39 -0.38 -5.24
C ILE A 152 -6.94 -1.80 -5.01
N LEU A 153 -6.27 -2.83 -5.56
CA LEU A 153 -6.64 -4.23 -5.32
C LEU A 153 -6.41 -4.64 -3.87
N ALA A 154 -5.32 -4.16 -3.25
CA ALA A 154 -5.06 -4.40 -1.84
C ALA A 154 -6.09 -3.70 -0.93
N GLU A 155 -6.61 -2.55 -1.36
CA GLU A 155 -7.77 -1.92 -0.73
C GLU A 155 -9.05 -2.72 -0.86
N ALA A 156 -9.38 -3.20 -2.06
CA ALA A 156 -10.53 -4.07 -2.25
C ALA A 156 -10.46 -5.33 -1.38
N ASN A 157 -9.28 -5.95 -1.27
CA ASN A 157 -9.05 -7.09 -0.37
C ASN A 157 -9.29 -6.72 1.09
N THR A 158 -8.70 -5.61 1.55
CA THR A 158 -8.85 -5.16 2.94
C THR A 158 -10.32 -4.87 3.26
N GLN A 159 -11.03 -4.18 2.36
CA GLN A 159 -12.45 -3.87 2.53
C GLN A 159 -13.32 -5.13 2.49
N ASN A 160 -13.08 -6.04 1.54
CA ASN A 160 -13.83 -7.30 1.43
C ASN A 160 -13.66 -8.17 2.67
N PHE A 161 -12.44 -8.25 3.22
CA PHE A 161 -12.17 -8.96 4.47
C PHE A 161 -13.08 -8.47 5.60
N PHE A 162 -13.10 -7.15 5.86
CA PHE A 162 -13.94 -6.61 6.93
C PHE A 162 -15.44 -6.67 6.60
N TYR A 163 -15.83 -6.49 5.34
CA TYR A 163 -17.22 -6.68 4.92
C TYR A 163 -17.73 -8.08 5.26
N LEU A 164 -16.93 -9.12 4.99
CA LEU A 164 -17.30 -10.51 5.30
C LEU A 164 -17.45 -10.76 6.80
N LEU A 165 -16.67 -10.06 7.65
CA LEU A 165 -16.83 -10.10 9.11
C LEU A 165 -18.08 -9.32 9.56
N ALA A 166 -18.39 -8.18 8.93
CA ALA A 166 -19.46 -7.28 9.34
C ALA A 166 -20.86 -7.69 8.85
N LYS A 167 -20.98 -8.38 7.71
CA LYS A 167 -22.26 -8.59 7.02
C LYS A 167 -23.33 -9.28 7.87
N ASP A 168 -22.90 -10.19 8.75
CA ASP A 168 -23.78 -10.99 9.62
C ASP A 168 -23.71 -10.55 11.10
N ASP A 169 -22.91 -9.52 11.42
CA ASP A 169 -22.76 -8.94 12.75
C ASP A 169 -23.63 -7.68 12.89
N ALA A 170 -24.74 -7.80 13.62
CA ALA A 170 -25.65 -6.67 13.88
C ALA A 170 -25.01 -5.55 14.73
N SER A 171 -23.90 -5.85 15.42
CA SER A 171 -23.13 -4.89 16.22
C SER A 171 -21.96 -4.26 15.47
N ALA A 172 -21.74 -4.62 14.21
CA ALA A 172 -20.70 -4.04 13.37
C ALA A 172 -21.11 -2.69 12.77
N PRO A 173 -20.16 -1.77 12.50
CA PRO A 173 -20.38 -0.73 11.52
C PRO A 173 -20.66 -1.38 10.16
N ARG A 174 -21.39 -0.66 9.31
CA ARG A 174 -21.61 -1.12 7.94
C ARG A 174 -20.39 -0.85 7.08
N ILE A 175 -20.15 -1.70 6.10
CA ILE A 175 -19.01 -1.63 5.18
C ILE A 175 -19.56 -1.81 3.78
N PRO A 176 -19.22 -0.93 2.82
CA PRO A 176 -19.68 -1.11 1.45
C PRO A 176 -19.16 -2.43 0.88
N ARG A 177 -20.06 -3.20 0.30
CA ARG A 177 -19.72 -4.43 -0.40
C ARG A 177 -18.90 -4.13 -1.65
N VAL A 178 -17.75 -4.78 -1.78
CA VAL A 178 -16.99 -4.82 -3.03
C VAL A 178 -17.65 -5.84 -3.97
N LEU A 179 -17.90 -5.43 -5.21
CA LEU A 179 -18.52 -6.23 -6.26
C LEU A 179 -17.50 -6.78 -7.24
N ASP A 180 -16.48 -5.98 -7.53
CA ASP A 180 -15.38 -6.33 -8.41
C ASP A 180 -14.16 -5.46 -8.14
N ALA A 181 -12.98 -5.99 -8.47
CA ALA A 181 -11.75 -5.24 -8.57
C ALA A 181 -10.93 -5.79 -9.73
N PHE A 182 -10.59 -4.93 -10.70
CA PHE A 182 -9.98 -5.34 -11.95
C PHE A 182 -9.03 -4.28 -12.50
N SER A 183 -8.16 -4.70 -13.42
CA SER A 183 -7.30 -3.81 -14.20
C SER A 183 -7.72 -3.80 -15.66
N SER A 184 -7.73 -2.63 -16.29
CA SER A 184 -7.90 -2.49 -17.75
C SER A 184 -6.62 -2.92 -18.48
N ASP A 185 -6.75 -3.18 -19.78
CA ASP A 185 -5.59 -3.43 -20.66
C ASP A 185 -4.61 -2.24 -20.71
N GLU A 186 -5.08 -1.03 -20.38
CA GLU A 186 -4.29 0.20 -20.32
C GLU A 186 -3.58 0.35 -18.96
N GLY A 187 -3.86 -0.54 -18.00
CA GLY A 187 -3.26 -0.58 -16.67
C GLY A 187 -3.96 0.32 -15.64
N ASP A 188 -5.17 0.78 -15.92
CA ASP A 188 -6.03 1.43 -14.94
C ASP A 188 -6.58 0.39 -13.98
N CYS A 189 -6.59 0.67 -12.69
CA CYS A 189 -7.12 -0.25 -11.70
C CYS A 189 -8.40 0.31 -11.09
N PHE A 190 -9.41 -0.54 -10.96
CA PHE A 190 -10.74 -0.18 -10.50
C PHE A 190 -11.15 -1.01 -9.30
N VAL A 191 -11.88 -0.38 -8.39
CA VAL A 191 -12.68 -1.07 -7.38
C VAL A 191 -14.12 -0.62 -7.56
N VAL A 192 -15.00 -1.60 -7.75
CA VAL A 192 -16.43 -1.40 -7.96
C VAL A 192 -17.13 -1.86 -6.70
N MET A 193 -17.88 -0.95 -6.09
CA MET A 193 -18.60 -1.21 -4.84
C MET A 193 -20.04 -0.73 -4.92
N GLU A 194 -20.87 -1.19 -3.99
CA GLU A 194 -22.22 -0.64 -3.85
C GLU A 194 -22.16 0.87 -3.56
N LYS A 195 -23.06 1.64 -4.16
CA LYS A 195 -23.21 3.05 -3.81
C LYS A 195 -24.02 3.17 -2.53
N ILE A 196 -23.45 3.84 -1.52
CA ILE A 196 -24.15 4.13 -0.27
C ILE A 196 -24.89 5.46 -0.39
N ASP A 197 -26.19 5.43 -0.11
CA ASP A 197 -27.00 6.64 0.06
C ASP A 197 -26.94 7.07 1.54
N ALA A 198 -25.90 7.85 1.85
CA ALA A 198 -25.63 8.38 3.18
C ALA A 198 -24.78 9.65 3.07
N GLN A 199 -24.89 10.52 4.08
CA GLN A 199 -24.04 11.70 4.21
C GLN A 199 -22.82 11.37 5.06
N THR A 200 -21.71 12.08 4.84
CA THR A 200 -20.53 11.97 5.72
C THR A 200 -20.86 12.50 7.11
N LEU A 201 -20.08 12.10 8.13
CA LEU A 201 -20.20 12.72 9.46
C LEU A 201 -19.87 14.22 9.45
N GLY A 202 -19.20 14.72 8.40
CA GLY A 202 -18.95 16.14 8.19
C GLY A 202 -20.18 16.91 7.74
N ASP A 203 -21.07 16.24 6.98
CA ASP A 203 -22.17 16.89 6.26
C ASP A 203 -23.56 16.60 6.85
N CYS A 204 -23.72 15.56 7.68
CA CYS A 204 -25.03 15.14 8.21
C CYS A 204 -25.58 16.01 9.36
N GLY A 205 -24.87 17.07 9.75
CA GLY A 205 -25.36 18.08 10.70
C GLY A 205 -25.44 17.63 12.18
N ILE A 206 -24.86 16.47 12.52
CA ILE A 206 -24.82 16.00 13.91
C ILE A 206 -23.77 16.76 14.75
N PRO A 207 -23.92 16.82 16.08
CA PRO A 207 -22.90 17.39 16.96
C PRO A 207 -21.56 16.64 16.87
N GLU A 208 -20.45 17.38 17.00
CA GLU A 208 -19.08 16.82 16.94
C GLU A 208 -18.86 15.68 17.95
N ALA A 209 -19.45 15.75 19.16
CA ALA A 209 -19.33 14.69 20.16
C ALA A 209 -19.99 13.37 19.70
N GLU A 210 -21.13 13.46 19.00
CA GLU A 210 -21.81 12.30 18.44
C GLU A 210 -21.03 11.72 17.26
N ALA A 211 -20.47 12.56 16.39
CA ALA A 211 -19.58 12.12 15.31
C ALA A 211 -18.34 11.37 15.85
N VAL A 212 -17.73 11.87 16.93
CA VAL A 212 -16.60 11.19 17.60
C VAL A 212 -17.02 9.84 18.16
N ASP A 213 -18.21 9.73 18.74
CA ASP A 213 -18.72 8.49 19.32
C ASP A 213 -18.97 7.43 18.24
N LEU A 214 -19.57 7.82 17.11
CA LEU A 214 -19.82 6.94 15.96
C LEU A 214 -18.51 6.46 15.30
N ALA A 215 -17.56 7.37 15.07
CA ALA A 215 -16.26 7.02 14.52
C ALA A 215 -15.45 6.13 15.48
N ALA A 216 -15.48 6.42 16.78
CA ALA A 216 -14.84 5.57 17.79
C ALA A 216 -15.44 4.18 17.83
N PHE A 217 -16.77 4.06 17.77
CA PHE A 217 -17.44 2.77 17.66
C PHE A 217 -16.93 1.95 16.46
N ALA A 218 -16.88 2.56 15.26
CA ALA A 218 -16.41 1.87 14.05
C ALA A 218 -14.93 1.47 14.13
N VAL A 219 -14.05 2.38 14.58
CA VAL A 219 -12.61 2.12 14.74
C VAL A 219 -12.35 1.06 15.81
N LYS A 220 -13.10 1.06 16.91
CA LYS A 220 -13.01 0.01 17.93
C LYS A 220 -13.40 -1.34 17.38
N TRP A 221 -14.50 -1.41 16.63
CA TRP A 221 -14.92 -2.66 16.02
C TRP A 221 -13.83 -3.23 15.11
N LEU A 222 -13.18 -2.41 14.27
CA LEU A 222 -12.03 -2.83 13.47
C LEU A 222 -10.91 -3.39 14.34
N GLN A 223 -10.54 -2.67 15.40
CA GLN A 223 -9.47 -3.08 16.32
C GLN A 223 -9.75 -4.42 17.01
N ASP A 224 -11.01 -4.69 17.34
CA ASP A 224 -11.44 -5.92 17.99
C ASP A 224 -11.38 -7.14 17.03
N GLN A 225 -11.32 -6.92 15.71
CA GLN A 225 -11.18 -8.00 14.71
C GLN A 225 -9.75 -8.53 14.56
N LEU A 226 -8.77 -8.09 15.38
CA LEU A 226 -7.38 -8.51 15.25
C LEU A 226 -7.22 -10.04 15.30
N SER A 227 -8.02 -10.71 16.12
CA SER A 227 -8.00 -12.18 16.25
C SER A 227 -8.42 -12.91 14.96
N SER A 228 -9.13 -12.24 14.06
CA SER A 228 -9.52 -12.78 12.75
C SER A 228 -8.44 -12.57 11.68
N VAL A 229 -7.43 -11.73 11.94
CA VAL A 229 -6.35 -11.47 10.99
C VAL A 229 -5.19 -12.44 11.24
N PRO A 230 -4.70 -13.19 10.22
CA PRO A 230 -3.60 -14.12 10.41
C PRO A 230 -2.37 -13.47 11.05
N ASP A 231 -1.68 -14.19 11.93
CA ASP A 231 -0.47 -13.70 12.63
C ASP A 231 0.68 -13.33 11.69
N THR A 232 0.68 -13.89 10.49
CA THR A 232 1.65 -13.61 9.43
C THR A 232 1.44 -12.28 8.73
N VAL A 233 0.25 -11.67 8.83
CA VAL A 233 -0.04 -10.39 8.15
C VAL A 233 0.67 -9.24 8.85
N PHE A 234 1.50 -8.53 8.08
CA PHE A 234 2.18 -7.31 8.48
C PHE A 234 1.99 -6.26 7.38
N GLY A 235 1.27 -5.19 7.67
CA GLY A 235 0.86 -4.17 6.70
C GLY A 235 -0.56 -4.35 6.20
N ARG A 236 -0.77 -4.32 4.88
CA ARG A 236 -2.11 -4.40 4.28
C ARG A 236 -2.71 -5.79 4.47
N ILE A 237 -4.03 -5.86 4.71
CA ILE A 237 -4.75 -7.14 4.79
C ILE A 237 -5.13 -7.52 3.36
N SER A 238 -4.18 -8.15 2.67
CA SER A 238 -4.28 -8.49 1.25
C SER A 238 -3.52 -9.78 0.98
N PHE A 239 -3.92 -10.48 -0.08
CA PHE A 239 -3.20 -11.63 -0.62
C PHE A 239 -1.91 -11.25 -1.31
N GLU A 240 -1.94 -10.11 -1.98
CA GLU A 240 -0.81 -9.56 -2.68
C GLU A 240 0.04 -8.78 -1.70
N GLU A 241 1.36 -8.94 -1.81
CA GLU A 241 2.32 -8.08 -1.12
C GLU A 241 2.08 -6.63 -1.56
N ALA A 242 1.55 -5.83 -0.63
CA ALA A 242 1.23 -4.43 -0.89
C ALA A 242 1.92 -3.52 0.13
N PRO A 243 2.43 -2.35 -0.29
CA PRO A 243 3.00 -1.38 0.62
C PRO A 243 2.01 -0.97 1.71
N VAL A 244 2.56 -0.73 2.91
CA VAL A 244 1.80 -0.15 4.01
C VAL A 244 1.34 1.25 3.63
N TRP A 245 0.06 1.55 3.86
CA TRP A 245 -0.44 2.91 3.77
C TRP A 245 -0.52 3.51 5.18
N HIS A 246 0.40 4.41 5.50
CA HIS A 246 0.44 5.12 6.77
C HIS A 246 1.01 6.54 6.63
N GLN A 247 0.35 7.53 7.24
CA GLN A 247 0.81 8.93 7.28
C GLN A 247 2.18 9.16 7.98
N PHE A 248 2.80 8.08 8.43
CA PHE A 248 4.16 8.08 8.97
C PHE A 248 5.20 8.22 7.85
N PHE A 249 4.87 7.77 6.64
CA PHE A 249 5.73 7.78 5.47
C PHE A 249 5.40 8.93 4.50
N LYS A 250 6.31 9.21 3.56
CA LYS A 250 6.07 10.15 2.46
C LYS A 250 4.94 9.64 1.58
N ASP A 251 4.05 10.52 1.16
CA ASP A 251 2.91 10.16 0.29
C ASP A 251 2.10 8.98 0.85
N HIS A 252 2.15 8.83 2.18
CA HIS A 252 1.55 7.76 2.96
C HIS A 252 2.11 6.35 2.68
N GLN A 253 3.18 6.18 1.90
CA GLN A 253 3.73 4.88 1.56
C GLN A 253 5.25 4.78 1.81
N PRO A 254 5.75 3.64 2.31
CA PRO A 254 7.16 3.32 2.25
C PRO A 254 7.58 2.96 0.82
N PRO A 255 8.89 2.97 0.51
CA PRO A 255 9.41 2.65 -0.81
C PRO A 255 9.30 1.15 -1.20
N GLY A 256 8.74 0.32 -0.34
CA GLY A 256 8.58 -1.11 -0.56
C GLY A 256 7.79 -1.79 0.55
N VAL A 257 7.52 -3.07 0.36
CA VAL A 257 6.79 -3.91 1.32
C VAL A 257 7.71 -4.34 2.46
N PHE A 258 7.17 -4.37 3.68
CA PHE A 258 7.85 -4.94 4.84
C PHE A 258 7.18 -6.26 5.21
N ALA A 259 7.97 -7.32 5.35
CA ALA A 259 7.46 -8.63 5.73
C ALA A 259 7.28 -8.80 7.24
N ASN A 260 7.93 -7.97 8.06
CA ASN A 260 7.93 -8.10 9.52
C ASN A 260 8.41 -6.81 10.23
N PRO A 261 8.23 -6.71 11.57
CA PRO A 261 8.66 -5.55 12.34
C PRO A 261 10.15 -5.22 12.23
N LYS A 262 11.02 -6.22 12.03
CA LYS A 262 12.47 -6.02 11.94
C LYS A 262 12.87 -5.27 10.67
N GLN A 263 12.30 -5.62 9.51
CA GLN A 263 12.55 -4.90 8.27
C GLN A 263 12.08 -3.44 8.34
N LEU A 264 10.91 -3.21 8.95
CA LEU A 264 10.44 -1.85 9.21
C LEU A 264 11.37 -1.10 10.19
N ALA A 265 11.86 -1.78 11.24
CA ALA A 265 12.77 -1.18 12.21
C ALA A 265 14.13 -0.82 11.61
N GLU A 266 14.65 -1.62 10.68
CA GLU A 266 15.85 -1.30 9.89
C GLU A 266 15.66 0.00 9.12
N TYR A 267 14.57 0.12 8.37
CA TYR A 267 14.25 1.32 7.60
C TYR A 267 14.07 2.57 8.49
N VAL A 268 13.34 2.43 9.61
CA VAL A 268 13.12 3.51 10.60
C VAL A 268 14.41 3.88 11.34
N SER A 269 15.28 2.92 11.64
CA SER A 269 16.60 3.14 12.24
C SER A 269 17.48 3.99 11.32
N GLU A 270 17.51 3.70 10.02
CA GLU A 270 18.26 4.50 9.04
C GLU A 270 17.76 5.95 8.97
N ALA A 271 16.45 6.16 8.98
CA ALA A 271 15.88 7.51 9.11
C ALA A 271 16.30 8.19 10.42
N SER A 272 16.34 7.45 11.52
CA SER A 272 16.82 7.96 12.81
C SER A 272 18.30 8.37 12.77
N GLN A 273 19.15 7.74 11.95
CA GLN A 273 20.56 8.14 11.82
C GLN A 273 20.71 9.53 11.21
N ARG A 274 19.72 9.97 10.42
CA ARG A 274 19.72 11.24 9.69
C ARG A 274 19.07 12.39 10.46
N CYS A 275 18.08 12.12 11.32
CA CYS A 275 17.35 13.17 12.04
C CYS A 275 17.88 13.50 13.44
N ARG A 276 18.86 12.74 13.96
CA ARG A 276 19.33 12.87 15.35
C ARG A 276 20.83 13.10 15.48
N PRO A 277 21.26 13.88 16.51
CA PRO A 277 22.65 13.90 16.95
C PRO A 277 23.15 12.49 17.24
N LYS A 278 24.47 12.25 17.04
CA LYS A 278 25.09 10.91 17.08
C LYS A 278 24.74 10.11 18.34
N GLU A 279 24.67 10.77 19.48
CA GLU A 279 24.40 10.21 20.81
C GLU A 279 22.93 9.80 21.01
N ARG A 280 22.03 10.29 20.15
CA ARG A 280 20.58 10.07 20.23
C ARG A 280 20.04 9.21 19.09
N ARG A 281 20.90 8.73 18.19
CA ARG A 281 20.49 7.88 17.07
C ARG A 281 19.99 6.54 17.61
N LEU A 282 18.86 6.07 17.09
CA LEU A 282 18.29 4.80 17.48
C LEU A 282 18.91 3.69 16.65
N SER A 283 19.36 2.64 17.32
CA SER A 283 19.67 1.34 16.70
C SER A 283 18.39 0.57 16.39
N ILE A 284 18.49 -0.47 15.57
CA ILE A 284 17.38 -1.37 15.22
C ILE A 284 16.67 -1.90 16.48
N ASN A 285 17.44 -2.35 17.49
CA ASN A 285 16.87 -2.89 18.73
C ASN A 285 16.12 -1.83 19.54
N GLN A 286 16.59 -0.57 19.53
CA GLN A 286 15.88 0.53 20.18
C GLN A 286 14.60 0.90 19.42
N VAL A 287 14.60 0.82 18.09
CA VAL A 287 13.38 1.01 17.29
C VAL A 287 12.39 -0.12 17.54
N LEU A 288 12.84 -1.38 17.60
CA LEU A 288 11.97 -2.50 17.97
C LEU A 288 11.37 -2.33 19.37
N ALA A 289 12.15 -1.83 20.33
CA ALA A 289 11.63 -1.50 21.65
C ALA A 289 10.59 -0.36 21.63
N LEU A 290 10.65 0.57 20.64
CA LEU A 290 9.58 1.55 20.44
C LEU A 290 8.32 0.94 19.82
N PHE A 291 8.48 -0.06 18.95
CA PHE A 291 7.35 -0.76 18.35
C PHE A 291 6.57 -1.55 19.40
N GLY A 292 7.29 -2.15 20.36
CA GLY A 292 6.72 -3.09 21.32
C GLY A 292 6.39 -4.42 20.66
N ASP A 293 5.81 -5.34 21.44
CA ASP A 293 5.45 -6.68 20.98
C ASP A 293 4.02 -6.74 20.42
N ASP A 294 3.16 -5.80 20.84
CA ASP A 294 1.74 -5.79 20.47
C ASP A 294 1.53 -5.25 19.05
N ARG A 295 0.85 -6.04 18.22
CA ARG A 295 0.31 -5.62 16.92
C ARG A 295 -1.13 -5.14 17.07
N GLN A 296 -1.56 -4.26 16.17
CA GLN A 296 -2.89 -3.67 16.18
C GLN A 296 -3.37 -3.45 14.74
N ILE A 297 -4.66 -3.67 14.49
CA ILE A 297 -5.31 -3.12 13.30
C ILE A 297 -5.34 -1.60 13.45
N TYR A 298 -4.64 -0.90 12.56
CA TYR A 298 -4.63 0.54 12.51
C TYR A 298 -5.60 1.07 11.45
N HIS A 299 -6.12 2.27 11.68
CA HIS A 299 -6.76 3.13 10.70
C HIS A 299 -6.10 4.50 10.81
N CYS A 300 -5.38 4.92 9.77
CA CYS A 300 -4.56 6.14 9.84
C CYS A 300 -5.11 7.36 9.09
N ASP A 301 -6.25 7.22 8.41
CA ASP A 301 -7.03 8.34 7.85
C ASP A 301 -8.38 8.56 8.54
N ILE A 302 -8.36 8.74 9.87
CA ILE A 302 -9.57 8.95 10.66
C ILE A 302 -10.03 10.40 10.53
N LYS A 303 -10.89 10.65 9.54
CA LYS A 303 -11.53 11.94 9.27
C LYS A 303 -13.04 11.76 9.14
N LYS A 304 -13.81 12.85 9.29
CA LYS A 304 -15.28 12.77 9.27
C LYS A 304 -15.83 12.31 7.92
N GLU A 305 -15.08 12.55 6.86
CA GLU A 305 -15.41 12.21 5.47
C GLU A 305 -15.37 10.69 5.22
N ASN A 306 -14.60 9.94 6.01
CA ASN A 306 -14.45 8.48 5.87
C ASN A 306 -15.48 7.68 6.69
N PHE A 307 -16.46 8.37 7.29
CA PHE A 307 -17.58 7.76 7.98
C PHE A 307 -18.88 8.33 7.43
N LEU A 308 -19.83 7.47 7.08
CA LEU A 308 -21.15 7.88 6.61
C LEU A 308 -22.22 7.52 7.65
N LEU A 309 -23.31 8.29 7.69
CA LEU A 309 -24.44 8.03 8.57
C LEU A 309 -25.75 8.03 7.78
N ASN A 310 -26.56 6.99 7.99
CA ASN A 310 -27.96 6.96 7.56
C ASN A 310 -28.81 6.17 8.57
N SER A 311 -30.07 5.90 8.22
CA SER A 311 -31.01 5.17 9.07
C SER A 311 -30.57 3.75 9.44
N LYS A 312 -29.58 3.18 8.74
CA LYS A 312 -29.02 1.84 9.03
C LYS A 312 -27.83 1.86 9.99
N GLY A 313 -27.38 3.06 10.41
CA GLY A 313 -26.23 3.25 11.30
C GLY A 313 -25.02 3.88 10.61
N VAL A 314 -23.87 3.76 11.26
CA VAL A 314 -22.60 4.29 10.76
C VAL A 314 -21.96 3.31 9.77
N TRP A 315 -21.44 3.86 8.69
CA TRP A 315 -20.63 3.17 7.69
C TRP A 315 -19.19 3.64 7.82
N ILE A 316 -18.24 2.74 7.60
CA ILE A 316 -16.83 3.08 7.40
C ILE A 316 -16.47 2.86 5.92
N ILE A 317 -15.76 3.82 5.34
CA ILE A 317 -15.34 3.80 3.93
C ILE A 317 -13.83 4.10 3.83
N ASP A 318 -13.29 4.04 2.61
CA ASP A 318 -11.88 4.30 2.28
C ASP A 318 -10.90 3.43 3.07
N PHE A 319 -10.84 2.16 2.69
CA PHE A 319 -10.00 1.16 3.37
C PHE A 319 -8.53 1.25 2.94
N GLN A 320 -8.11 2.28 2.20
CA GLN A 320 -6.72 2.44 1.75
C GLN A 320 -5.74 2.56 2.92
N HIS A 321 -6.15 3.18 4.03
CA HIS A 321 -5.29 3.52 5.17
C HIS A 321 -5.47 2.60 6.40
N ILE A 322 -5.90 1.36 6.16
CA ILE A 322 -6.13 0.35 7.20
C ILE A 322 -5.11 -0.80 7.08
N GLY A 323 -4.60 -1.33 8.19
CA GLY A 323 -3.68 -2.47 8.12
C GLY A 323 -3.27 -2.97 9.49
N VAL A 324 -2.27 -3.83 9.57
CA VAL A 324 -1.72 -4.37 10.81
C VAL A 324 -0.28 -3.92 10.98
N LEU A 325 0.00 -3.19 12.06
CA LEU A 325 1.33 -2.74 12.43
C LEU A 325 1.50 -2.82 13.94
N PRO A 326 2.70 -2.59 14.49
CA PRO A 326 2.88 -2.43 15.93
C PRO A 326 1.96 -1.32 16.47
N GLN A 327 1.40 -1.51 17.66
CA GLN A 327 0.35 -0.66 18.26
C GLN A 327 0.73 0.84 18.31
N VAL A 328 2.04 1.15 18.39
CA VAL A 328 2.54 2.52 18.36
C VAL A 328 2.10 3.29 17.10
N PHE A 329 1.91 2.61 15.96
CA PHE A 329 1.45 3.24 14.72
C PHE A 329 -0.01 3.71 14.81
N GLN A 330 -0.90 2.95 15.45
CA GLN A 330 -2.26 3.44 15.72
C GLN A 330 -2.25 4.63 16.69
N THR A 331 -1.39 4.61 17.71
CA THR A 331 -1.22 5.75 18.61
C THR A 331 -0.70 6.99 17.85
N TYR A 332 0.24 6.78 16.92
CA TYR A 332 0.74 7.83 16.04
C TYR A 332 -0.37 8.39 15.15
N ALA A 333 -1.19 7.53 14.54
CA ALA A 333 -2.35 7.92 13.74
C ALA A 333 -3.34 8.80 14.51
N PHE A 334 -3.57 8.52 15.80
CA PHE A 334 -4.46 9.36 16.60
C PHE A 334 -3.87 10.74 16.93
N PHE A 335 -2.57 10.84 17.23
CA PHE A 335 -2.04 12.03 17.91
C PHE A 335 -0.93 12.78 17.18
N ASN A 336 -0.34 12.20 16.13
CA ASN A 336 0.89 12.72 15.52
C ASN A 336 0.74 13.06 14.03
N ILE A 337 -0.43 12.85 13.45
CA ILE A 337 -0.71 13.21 12.04
C ILE A 337 -1.26 14.63 11.87
N GLY A 338 -1.62 15.30 12.97
CA GLY A 338 -2.14 16.67 12.94
C GLY A 338 -3.66 16.78 12.72
N GLU A 339 -4.39 15.66 12.73
CA GLU A 339 -5.85 15.60 12.54
C GLU A 339 -6.58 15.70 13.90
N PRO A 340 -7.25 16.83 14.23
CA PRO A 340 -7.92 17.00 15.52
C PRO A 340 -9.05 16.00 15.75
N PHE A 341 -9.77 15.59 14.70
CA PHE A 341 -10.86 14.62 14.83
C PHE A 341 -10.33 13.25 15.25
N ALA A 342 -9.28 12.76 14.59
CA ALA A 342 -8.57 11.54 14.96
C ALA A 342 -8.12 11.54 16.42
N ALA A 343 -7.58 12.67 16.91
CA ALA A 343 -7.16 12.80 18.30
C ALA A 343 -8.32 12.70 19.31
N LYS A 344 -9.51 13.19 18.95
CA LYS A 344 -10.72 13.05 19.79
C LYS A 344 -11.20 11.59 19.81
N VAL A 345 -11.24 10.94 18.64
CA VAL A 345 -11.57 9.51 18.51
C VAL A 345 -10.60 8.65 19.35
N GLY A 346 -9.29 8.89 19.24
CA GLY A 346 -8.29 8.18 20.04
C GLY A 346 -8.51 8.32 21.55
N ARG A 347 -8.83 9.54 22.03
CA ARG A 347 -9.16 9.75 23.46
C ARG A 347 -10.44 9.03 23.87
N LYS A 348 -11.47 9.02 23.03
CA LYS A 348 -12.73 8.30 23.29
C LYS A 348 -12.47 6.80 23.45
N LEU A 349 -11.51 6.27 22.71
CA LEU A 349 -11.06 4.87 22.79
C LEU A 349 -10.08 4.59 23.94
N GLY A 350 -9.78 5.58 24.77
CA GLY A 350 -8.87 5.43 25.91
C GLY A 350 -7.39 5.54 25.57
N TYR A 351 -7.03 5.80 24.32
CA TYR A 351 -5.65 6.09 23.94
C TYR A 351 -5.22 7.47 24.48
N ARG A 352 -3.91 7.60 24.70
CA ARG A 352 -3.29 8.86 25.15
C ARG A 352 -2.06 9.17 24.30
N PRO A 353 -1.71 10.46 24.13
CA PRO A 353 -0.41 10.82 23.57
C PRO A 353 0.71 10.09 24.31
N SER A 354 1.59 9.43 23.57
CA SER A 354 2.66 8.60 24.13
C SER A 354 4.04 9.18 23.84
N ARG A 355 4.96 9.07 24.80
CA ARG A 355 6.38 9.41 24.59
C ARG A 355 6.99 8.58 23.46
N THR A 356 6.56 7.33 23.33
CA THR A 356 7.02 6.40 22.30
C THR A 356 6.61 6.87 20.90
N ALA A 357 5.32 7.16 20.70
CA ALA A 357 4.83 7.71 19.42
C ALA A 357 5.45 9.09 19.11
N ASN A 358 5.60 9.95 20.11
CA ASN A 358 6.27 11.25 19.96
C ASN A 358 7.75 11.11 19.55
N ALA A 359 8.44 10.07 20.01
CA ALA A 359 9.81 9.80 19.58
C ALA A 359 9.90 9.42 18.09
N MET A 360 8.81 8.98 17.47
CA MET A 360 8.77 8.66 16.05
C MET A 360 8.58 9.90 15.16
N VAL A 361 8.09 11.04 15.69
CA VAL A 361 7.79 12.25 14.89
C VAL A 361 9.00 12.79 14.10
N PRO A 362 10.20 13.00 14.70
CA PRO A 362 11.35 13.48 13.93
C PRO A 362 11.80 12.48 12.85
N ILE A 363 11.56 11.19 13.08
CA ILE A 363 11.90 10.13 12.13
C ILE A 363 10.92 10.17 10.95
N SER A 364 9.61 10.27 11.23
CA SER A 364 8.58 10.49 10.21
C SER A 364 8.89 11.74 9.38
N GLY A 365 9.31 12.84 10.00
CA GLY A 365 9.69 14.06 9.30
C GLY A 365 10.75 13.82 8.21
N VAL A 366 11.80 13.05 8.51
CA VAL A 366 12.82 12.67 7.51
C VAL A 366 12.27 11.70 6.47
N LEU A 367 11.49 10.71 6.89
CA LEU A 367 10.87 9.76 5.95
C LEU A 367 9.97 10.46 4.95
N ARG A 368 9.15 11.41 5.42
CA ARG A 368 8.27 12.25 4.60
C ARG A 368 9.03 13.17 3.64
N GLN A 369 10.22 13.62 4.00
CA GLN A 369 11.04 14.46 3.11
C GLN A 369 11.80 13.64 2.07
N CYS A 370 12.42 12.52 2.47
CA CYS A 370 13.29 11.75 1.59
C CYS A 370 12.54 10.75 0.70
N GLY A 371 11.42 10.18 1.15
CA GLY A 371 10.69 9.10 0.46
C GLY A 371 11.48 7.79 0.40
N VAL A 372 12.60 7.79 -0.33
CA VAL A 372 13.53 6.68 -0.41
C VAL A 372 14.78 7.03 0.40
N ILE A 373 15.04 6.25 1.44
CA ILE A 373 16.33 6.26 2.13
C ILE A 373 17.16 5.15 1.49
N PRO A 374 18.23 5.47 0.72
CA PRO A 374 19.12 4.43 0.23
C PRO A 374 19.70 3.69 1.44
N ILE A 375 19.39 2.40 1.55
CA ILE A 375 19.96 1.51 2.56
C ILE A 375 21.45 1.44 2.25
N PRO A 376 22.34 1.91 3.14
CA PRO A 376 23.77 1.76 2.93
C PRO A 376 24.06 0.27 2.77
N LYS A 377 24.57 -0.15 1.60
CA LYS A 377 25.05 -1.53 1.43
C LYS A 377 25.99 -1.82 2.59
N LEU A 378 25.66 -2.83 3.40
CA LEU A 378 26.56 -3.42 4.38
C LEU A 378 27.81 -3.88 3.64
N THR A 379 28.78 -2.96 3.50
CA THR A 379 30.09 -3.29 3.01
C THR A 379 30.75 -4.06 4.12
N SER A 380 30.77 -5.38 4.00
CA SER A 380 31.62 -6.24 4.81
C SER A 380 33.07 -5.79 4.63
N ARG A 381 33.54 -4.88 5.50
CA ARG A 381 34.96 -4.60 5.64
C ARG A 381 35.59 -5.83 6.28
N HIS A 382 35.98 -6.79 5.44
CA HIS A 382 36.99 -7.77 5.82
C HIS A 382 38.31 -7.03 5.94
N THR A 383 38.62 -6.58 7.15
CA THR A 383 39.97 -6.15 7.51
C THR A 383 40.83 -7.40 7.55
N LEU A 384 41.55 -7.69 6.47
CA LEU A 384 42.68 -8.62 6.51
C LEU A 384 43.79 -7.97 7.35
N GLN A 385 43.84 -8.29 8.65
CA GLN A 385 45.06 -8.15 9.42
C GLN A 385 45.99 -9.30 9.06
N GLY A 386 46.87 -9.08 8.08
CA GLY A 386 48.09 -9.86 7.95
C GLY A 386 49.12 -9.34 8.95
N LYS A 387 49.29 -10.04 10.08
CA LYS A 387 50.49 -9.98 10.90
C LYS A 387 51.28 -11.28 10.66
N SER A 388 52.43 -11.15 9.99
CA SER A 388 53.74 -11.73 10.31
C SER A 388 54.63 -11.63 9.09
#